data_AF-A0A7K2MHG6-F1
#
_entry.id   AF-A0A7K2MHG6-F1
#
_cell.length_a   1.000
_cell.length_b   1.000
_cell.length_c   1.000
_cell.angle_alpha   90.00
_cell.angle_beta   90.00
_cell.angle_gamma   90.00
#
_symmetry.space_group_name_H-M   'P 1'
#
loop_
_entity.id
_entity.type
_entity.pdbx_description
1 polymer ?
#
loop_
_entity_poly.entity_id
_entity_poly.type
_entity_poly.pdbx_seq_one_letter_code
_entity_poly.pdbx_strand_id
1 'polypeptide(L)' 'RQEAVELAAQAHHWRGMSFEAAGRPRAARDAYAAARAQWDRLPDDRLATGEPTARQTAQRLADLQ' A
#
# COMPACT_ATOMS: atom_id res chain seq x y z
N ARG A 1 -0.04 12.19 13.58
CA ARG A 1 1.15 11.60 12.91
C ARG A 1 0.82 10.26 12.25
N GLN A 2 0.18 9.32 12.96
CA GLN A 2 -0.20 8.01 12.42
C GLN A 2 -1.19 8.10 11.24
N GLU A 3 -2.20 8.99 11.32
CA GLU A 3 -3.13 9.24 10.20
C GLU A 3 -2.40 9.67 8.91
N ALA A 4 -1.34 10.47 9.02
CA ALA A 4 -0.53 10.85 7.86
C ALA A 4 0.27 9.68 7.28
N VAL A 5 0.74 8.76 8.13
CA VAL A 5 1.42 7.53 7.70
C VAL A 5 0.43 6.59 7.00
N GLU A 6 -0.76 6.44 7.57
CA GLU A 6 -1.87 5.69 6.99
C GLU A 6 -2.29 6.26 5.61
N LEU A 7 -2.47 7.58 5.51
CA LEU A 7 -2.79 8.23 4.25
C LEU A 7 -1.67 8.07 3.21
N ALA A 8 -0.41 8.16 3.63
CA ALA A 8 0.73 7.92 2.73
C ALA A 8 0.75 6.47 2.23
N ALA A 9 0.44 5.50 3.10
CA ALA A 9 0.35 4.09 2.73
C ALA A 9 -0.76 3.86 1.68
N GLN A 10 -1.94 4.44 1.90
CA GLN A 10 -3.06 4.39 0.95
C GLN A 10 -2.71 5.07 -0.38
N ALA A 11 -2.06 6.23 -0.34
CA ALA A 11 -1.62 6.95 -1.54
C ALA A 11 -0.65 6.12 -2.39
N HIS A 12 0.32 5.47 -1.75
CA HIS A 12 1.23 4.56 -2.45
C HIS A 12 0.50 3.35 -3.05
N HIS A 13 -0.50 2.80 -2.37
CA HIS A 13 -1.31 1.71 -2.91
C HIS A 13 -2.10 2.14 -4.16
N TRP A 14 -2.79 3.28 -4.13
CA TRP A 14 -3.52 3.79 -5.30
C TRP A 14 -2.59 4.11 -6.47
N ARG A 15 -1.37 4.56 -6.19
CA ARG A 15 -0.32 4.70 -7.20
C ARG A 15 0.06 3.34 -7.81
N GLY A 16 0.15 2.28 -7.00
CA GLY A 16 0.32 0.91 -7.46
C GLY A 16 -0.79 0.51 -8.44
N MET A 17 -2.06 0.70 -8.07
CA MET A 17 -3.22 0.40 -8.93
C MET A 17 -3.16 1.16 -10.26
N SER A 18 -2.73 2.43 -10.21
CA SER A 18 -2.57 3.25 -11.42
C SER A 18 -1.49 2.70 -12.35
N PHE A 19 -0.40 2.16 -11.81
CA PHE A 19 0.64 1.51 -12.61
C PHE A 19 0.21 0.14 -13.14
N GLU A 20 -0.60 -0.62 -12.42
CA GLU A 20 -1.21 -1.86 -12.95
C GLU A 20 -2.12 -1.56 -14.13
N ALA A 21 -3.01 -0.59 -13.99
CA ALA A 21 -3.90 -0.13 -15.07
C ALA A 21 -3.11 0.34 -16.30
N ALA A 22 -1.91 0.89 -16.10
CA ALA A 22 -1.01 1.32 -17.17
C ALA A 22 -0.09 0.21 -17.72
N GLY A 23 -0.22 -1.04 -17.27
CA GLY A 23 0.63 -2.15 -17.73
C GLY A 23 2.10 -2.02 -17.32
N ARG A 24 2.38 -1.38 -16.17
CA ARG A 24 3.74 -1.11 -15.66
C ARG A 24 4.06 -1.97 -14.42
N PRO A 25 4.33 -3.27 -14.57
CA PRO A 25 4.38 -4.21 -13.44
C PRO A 25 5.49 -3.91 -12.42
N ARG A 26 6.69 -3.50 -12.87
CA ARG A 26 7.78 -3.14 -11.95
C ARG A 26 7.42 -1.92 -11.09
N ALA A 27 6.88 -0.88 -11.74
CA ALA A 27 6.47 0.35 -11.04
C ALA A 27 5.30 0.09 -10.06
N ALA A 28 4.38 -0.80 -10.41
CA ALA A 28 3.31 -1.23 -9.53
C ALA A 28 3.87 -1.92 -8.27
N ARG A 29 4.76 -2.92 -8.45
CA ARG A 29 5.45 -3.61 -7.34
C ARG A 29 6.16 -2.62 -6.42
N ASP A 30 6.94 -1.69 -6.97
CA ASP A 30 7.66 -0.68 -6.19
C ASP A 30 6.71 0.21 -5.37
N ALA A 31 5.57 0.60 -5.95
CA ALA A 31 4.56 1.40 -5.26
C ALA A 31 3.88 0.63 -4.12
N TYR A 32 3.54 -0.65 -4.33
CA TYR A 32 2.97 -1.49 -3.27
C TYR A 32 3.99 -1.80 -2.17
N ALA A 33 5.27 -1.97 -2.50
CA ALA A 33 6.34 -2.11 -1.50
C ALA A 33 6.49 -0.83 -0.66
N ALA A 34 6.41 0.36 -1.27
CA ALA A 34 6.43 1.63 -0.55
C ALA A 34 5.20 1.79 0.36
N ALA A 35 4.02 1.35 -0.08
CA ALA A 35 2.81 1.31 0.75
C ALA A 35 3.00 0.40 1.96
N ARG A 36 3.53 -0.82 1.74
CA ARG A 36 3.80 -1.78 2.81
C ARG A 36 4.76 -1.21 3.86
N ALA A 37 5.83 -0.53 3.42
CA ALA A 37 6.78 0.11 4.32
C ALA A 37 6.17 1.25 5.17
N GLN A 38 5.08 1.89 4.72
CA GLN A 38 4.34 2.83 5.57
C GLN A 38 3.44 2.09 6.57
N TRP A 39 2.78 1.00 6.17
CA TRP A 39 1.98 0.19 7.08
C TRP A 39 2.82 -0.40 8.22
N ASP A 40 4.04 -0.87 7.92
CA ASP A 40 4.96 -1.42 8.92
C ASP A 40 5.45 -0.37 9.95
N ARG A 41 5.16 0.92 9.75
CA ARG A 41 5.43 2.00 10.72
C ARG A 41 4.28 2.24 11.70
N LEU A 42 3.12 1.63 11.47
CA LEU A 42 1.98 1.72 12.38
C LEU A 42 2.02 0.58 13.41
N PRO A 43 1.43 0.78 14.60
CA PRO A 43 1.21 -0.31 15.55
C PRO A 43 0.34 -1.42 14.97
N ASP A 44 0.64 -2.68 15.28
CA ASP A 44 -0.08 -3.85 14.77
C ASP A 44 -1.56 -3.90 15.20
N ASP A 45 -1.90 -3.29 16.33
CA ASP A 45 -3.26 -3.21 16.88
C ASP A 45 -4.09 -2.06 16.26
N ARG A 46 -3.48 -1.23 15.41
CA ARG A 46 -4.20 -0.13 14.78
C ARG A 46 -5.12 -0.63 13.67
N LEU A 47 -6.41 -0.36 13.86
CA LEU A 47 -7.41 -0.49 12.80
C LEU A 47 -7.25 0.65 11.78
N ALA A 48 -7.22 0.28 10.51
CA ALA A 48 -7.30 1.25 9.42
C ALA A 48 -8.65 1.97 9.46
N THR A 49 -8.63 3.27 9.26
CA THR A 49 -9.80 4.16 9.19
C THR A 49 -10.43 4.18 7.81
N GLY A 50 -9.80 3.56 6.81
CA GLY A 50 -10.32 3.43 5.46
C GLY A 50 -9.57 2.39 4.63
N GLU A 51 -10.03 2.22 3.39
CA GLU A 51 -9.35 1.39 2.40
C GLU A 51 -8.40 2.22 1.54
N PRO A 52 -7.33 1.61 1.00
CA PRO A 52 -6.91 0.22 1.19
C PRO A 52 -6.23 -0.01 2.55
N THR A 53 -6.37 -1.21 3.09
CA THR A 53 -5.79 -1.66 4.36
C THR A 53 -4.38 -2.24 4.17
N ALA A 54 -3.63 -2.41 5.27
CA ALA A 54 -2.35 -3.11 5.30
C ALA A 54 -2.45 -4.51 4.70
N ARG A 55 -3.50 -5.26 5.04
CA ARG A 55 -3.77 -6.61 4.51
C ARG A 55 -4.00 -6.60 3.00
N GLN A 56 -4.81 -5.68 2.48
CA GLN A 56 -5.05 -5.56 1.03
C GLN A 56 -3.76 -5.22 0.28
N THR A 57 -2.93 -4.33 0.83
CA THR A 57 -1.62 -4.00 0.25
C THR A 57 -0.69 -5.20 0.25
N ALA A 58 -0.60 -5.93 1.36
CA ALA A 58 0.23 -7.13 1.47
C ALA A 58 -0.20 -8.22 0.48
N GLN A 59 -1.51 -8.48 0.39
CA GLN A 59 -2.05 -9.44 -0.57
C GLN A 59 -1.72 -9.03 -2.01
N ARG A 60 -1.95 -7.77 -2.37
CA ARG A 60 -1.70 -7.32 -3.75
C ARG A 60 -0.24 -7.39 -4.13
N LEU A 61 0.66 -7.06 -3.19
CA LEU A 61 2.10 -7.21 -3.41
C LEU A 61 2.50 -8.68 -3.62
N ALA A 62 1.91 -9.61 -2.88
CA ALA A 62 2.15 -11.04 -3.03
C ALA A 62 1.65 -11.58 -4.38
N ASP A 63 0.45 -11.16 -4.82
CA ASP A 63 -0.12 -11.55 -6.12
C ASP A 63 0.75 -11.11 -7.31
N LEU A 64 1.56 -10.08 -7.08
CA LEU A 64 2.43 -9.51 -8.10
C LEU A 64 3.82 -10.14 -8.13
N GLN A 65 4.24 -10.97 -7.18
CA GLN A 65 5.57 -11.61 -7.19
C GLN A 65 5.64 -12.73 -8.23
#